data_AF-A0A9P6A8A9-F1
#
_entry.id   AF-A0A9P6A8A9-F1
#
_cell.length_a   1.000
_cell.length_b   1.000
_cell.length_c   1.000
_cell.angle_alpha   90.00
_cell.angle_beta   90.00
_cell.angle_gamma   90.00
#
_symmetry.space_group_name_H-M   'P 1'
#
loop_
_entity.id
_entity.type
_entity.pdbx_description
1 polymer ?
#
loop_
_entity_poly.entity_id
_entity_poly.type
_entity_poly.pdbx_seq_one_letter_code
_entity_poly.pdbx_strand_id
1 'polypeptide(L)' 'LALMIDIGGEKVLTLLDSGCTTDSISPEYMNVEKIPYGHLKEPILLQLGTIGSSSKINFGLPSWISAAS' A
#
# COMPACT_ATOMS: atom_id res chain seq x y z
N LEU A 1 16.11 -0.58 1.36
CA LEU A 1 16.67 0.40 2.34
C LEU A 1 15.54 0.83 3.27
N ALA A 2 15.77 1.10 4.56
CA ALA A 2 14.72 1.61 5.45
C ALA A 2 15.14 2.94 6.07
N LEU A 3 14.25 3.94 6.04
CA LEU A 3 14.50 5.29 6.55
C LEU A 3 13.28 5.78 7.34
N MET A 4 13.51 6.70 8.28
CA MET A 4 12.44 7.48 8.89
C MET A 4 12.20 8.71 8.02
N ILE A 5 10.98 8.88 7.49
CA ILE A 5 10.58 10.06 6.70
C ILE A 5 9.37 10.73 7.32
N ASP A 6 9.20 12.03 7.06
CA ASP A 6 8.03 12.78 7.46
C ASP A 6 6.93 12.62 6.40
N ILE A 7 5.77 12.12 6.82
CA ILE A 7 4.56 12.06 5.99
C ILE A 7 3.45 12.70 6.81
N GLY A 8 2.88 13.81 6.31
CA GLY A 8 1.76 14.47 6.98
C GLY A 8 2.10 15.05 8.36
N GLY A 9 3.38 15.30 8.68
CA GLY A 9 3.82 15.77 9.99
C GLY A 9 4.16 14.66 10.98
N GLU A 10 3.98 13.40 10.60
CA GLU A 10 4.32 12.22 11.42
C GLU A 10 5.57 11.52 10.88
N LYS A 11 6.40 11.00 11.79
CA LYS A 11 7.61 10.25 11.42
C LYS A 11 7.27 8.78 11.18
N VAL A 12 7.45 8.34 9.94
CA VAL A 12 7.08 6.99 9.48
C VAL A 12 8.34 6.20 9.10
N LEU A 13 8.40 4.93 9.52
CA LEU A 13 9.42 4.00 9.05
C LEU A 13 9.03 3.51 7.65
N THR A 14 9.83 3.85 6.64
CA THR A 14 9.54 3.56 5.24
C THR A 14 10.61 2.67 4.63
N LEU A 15 10.15 1.59 4.00
CA LEU A 15 10.99 0.73 3.16
C LEU A 15 11.09 1.36 1.76
N LEU A 16 12.28 1.82 1.39
CA LEU A 16 12.61 2.21 0.03
C LEU A 16 13.03 0.97 -0.76
N ASP A 17 12.23 0.67 -1.77
CA ASP A 17 12.46 -0.42 -2.72
C ASP A 17 12.42 0.12 -4.15
N SER A 18 13.61 0.32 -4.74
CA SER A 18 13.73 0.74 -6.14
C SER A 18 13.27 -0.32 -7.15
N GLY A 19 13.05 -1.57 -6.70
CA GLY A 19 12.51 -2.65 -7.50
C GLY A 19 10.97 -2.68 -7.54
N CYS A 20 10.30 -1.85 -6.74
CA CYS A 20 8.85 -1.74 -6.71
C CYS A 20 8.38 -0.57 -7.58
N THR A 21 7.27 -0.76 -8.29
CA THR A 21 6.62 0.30 -9.08
C THR A 21 5.47 0.99 -8.35
N THR A 22 5.21 0.60 -7.11
CA THR A 22 4.01 0.98 -6.35
C THR A 22 4.39 1.39 -4.94
N ASP A 23 3.86 2.53 -4.49
CA ASP A 23 3.93 2.92 -3.09
C ASP A 23 2.81 2.23 -2.30
N SER A 24 3.13 1.76 -1.09
CA SER A 24 2.16 1.10 -0.21
C SER A 24 2.27 1.67 1.19
N ILE A 25 1.11 1.91 1.80
CA ILE A 25 0.99 2.35 3.19
C ILE A 25 0.36 1.22 3.99
N SER A 26 0.89 0.96 5.18
CA SER A 26 0.38 -0.12 6.02
C SER A 26 -1.01 0.23 6.61
N PRO A 27 -1.91 -0.75 6.79
CA PRO A 27 -3.20 -0.50 7.42
C PRO A 27 -3.09 0.11 8.82
N GLU A 28 -2.04 -0.22 9.57
CA GLU A 28 -1.79 0.32 10.92
C GLU A 28 -1.59 1.83 10.87
N TYR A 29 -0.79 2.33 9.93
CA TYR A 29 -0.60 3.77 9.74
C TYR A 29 -1.91 4.46 9.35
N MET A 30 -2.65 3.86 8.41
CA MET A 30 -3.94 4.39 7.95
C MET A 30 -4.95 4.50 9.10
N ASN A 31 -4.94 3.55 10.03
CA ASN A 31 -5.80 3.57 11.22
C ASN A 31 -5.43 4.68 12.21
N VAL A 32 -4.13 4.93 12.42
CA VAL A 32 -3.64 6.03 13.28
C VAL A 32 -4.05 7.38 12.70
N GLU A 33 -3.83 7.57 11.40
CA GLU A 33 -4.15 8.81 10.68
C GLU A 33 -5.65 8.96 10.35
N LYS A 34 -6.46 7.95 10.67
CA LYS A 34 -7.90 7.91 10.37
C LYS A 34 -8.20 8.13 8.88
N ILE A 35 -7.29 7.66 8.01
CA ILE A 35 -7.49 7.74 6.56
C ILE A 35 -8.41 6.58 6.16
N PRO A 36 -9.55 6.85 5.50
CA PRO A 36 -10.45 5.78 5.10
C PRO A 36 -9.79 4.88 4.04
N TYR A 37 -9.93 3.58 4.22
CA TYR A 37 -9.53 2.56 3.26
C TYR A 37 -10.51 1.38 3.35
N GLY A 38 -10.49 0.50 2.36
CA GLY A 38 -11.37 -0.67 2.35
C GLY A 38 -10.90 -1.73 1.39
N HIS A 39 -11.63 -2.85 1.36
CA HIS A 39 -11.33 -3.93 0.43
C HIS A 39 -11.57 -3.51 -1.01
N LEU A 40 -10.62 -3.82 -1.87
CA LEU A 40 -10.82 -3.74 -3.31
C LEU A 40 -11.81 -4.82 -3.74
N LYS A 41 -12.74 -4.46 -4.64
CA LYS A 41 -13.68 -5.41 -5.25
C LYS A 41 -12.93 -6.50 -6.02
N GLU A 42 -11.86 -6.12 -6.70
CA GLU A 42 -10.96 -7.02 -7.41
C GLU A 42 -9.53 -6.80 -6.88
N PRO A 43 -8.95 -7.79 -6.17
CA PRO A 43 -7.57 -7.70 -5.70
C PRO A 43 -6.57 -7.58 -6.84
N ILE A 44 -5.62 -6.66 -6.71
CA ILE A 44 -4.59 -6.44 -7.73
C ILE A 44 -3.45 -7.43 -7.50
N LEU A 45 -3.11 -8.23 -8.51
CA LEU A 45 -1.96 -9.13 -8.46
C LEU A 45 -0.67 -8.31 -8.55
N LEU A 46 0.26 -8.57 -7.64
CA LEU A 46 1.62 -8.01 -7.71
C LEU A 46 2.50 -8.94 -8.53
N GLN A 47 3.14 -8.39 -9.56
CA GLN A 47 4.16 -9.10 -10.31
C GLN A 47 5.45 -9.11 -9.50
N LEU A 48 5.85 -10.30 -9.05
CA LEU A 48 7.05 -10.48 -8.23
C LEU A 48 8.17 -11.10 -9.06
N GLY A 49 9.41 -10.68 -8.79
CA GLY A 49 10.60 -11.16 -9.50
C GLY A 49 11.10 -12.55 -9.06
N THR A 50 10.56 -13.10 -7.98
CA THR A 50 10.98 -14.40 -7.43
C THR A 50 10.01 -15.49 -7.85
N ILE A 51 10.52 -16.53 -8.51
CA ILE A 51 9.75 -17.70 -8.95
C ILE A 51 9.06 -18.32 -7.72
N GLY A 52 7.74 -18.55 -7.84
CA GLY A 52 6.91 -19.13 -6.78
C GLY A 52 6.38 -18.15 -5.74
N SER A 53 6.82 -16.88 -5.77
CA SER A 53 6.20 -15.84 -4.96
C SER A 53 4.92 -15.32 -5.61
N SER A 54 3.89 -15.12 -4.79
CA SER A 54 2.61 -14.54 -5.21
C SER A 54 2.14 -13.59 -4.11
N SER A 55 1.75 -12.37 -4.47
CA SER A 55 1.18 -11.41 -3.53
C SER A 55 0.07 -10.62 -4.20
N LYS A 56 -0.85 -10.11 -3.39
CA LYS A 56 -2.03 -9.36 -3.85
C LYS A 56 -2.23 -8.13 -3.00
N ILE A 57 -2.59 -7.01 -3.62
CA ILE A 57 -3.12 -5.84 -2.93
C ILE A 57 -4.62 -6.05 -2.76
N ASN A 58 -5.06 -6.18 -1.51
CA ASN A 58 -6.46 -6.42 -1.16
C ASN A 58 -7.20 -5.15 -0.72
N PHE A 59 -6.48 -4.07 -0.45
CA PHE A 59 -7.02 -2.83 0.12
C PHE A 59 -6.67 -1.62 -0.75
N GLY A 60 -7.56 -0.63 -0.77
CA GLY A 60 -7.34 0.61 -1.47
C GLY A 60 -8.11 1.78 -0.85
N LEU A 61 -7.83 2.97 -1.36
CA LEU A 61 -8.54 4.19 -0.98
C LEU A 61 -9.96 4.22 -1.57
N PRO A 62 -10.91 4.99 -1.00
CA PRO A 62 -12.31 5.02 -1.44
C PRO A 62 -12.50 5.28 -2.94
N SER A 63 -11.68 6.16 -3.54
CA SER A 63 -11.73 6.46 -4.98
C SER A 63 -11.42 5.24 -5.87
N TRP A 64 -10.64 4.28 -5.36
CA TRP A 64 -10.29 3.04 -6.06
C TRP A 64 -11.33 1.93 -5.84
N ILE A 65 -12.10 2.03 -4.77
CA ILE A 65 -13.19 1.09 -4.45
C ILE A 65 -14.38 1.34 -5.40
N SER A 66 -14.68 2.61 -5.73
CA SER A 66 -15.82 2.99 -6.58
C SER A 66 -15.52 3.08 -8.08
N ALA A 67 -14.26 3.21 -8.50
CA ALA A 67 -13.90 3.33 -9.93
C ALA A 67 -14.01 2.00 -10.72
N ALA A 68 -14.33 0.89 -10.06
CA ALA A 68 -14.63 -0.40 -10.68
C ALA A 68 -16.16 -0.61 -10.83
N SER A 69 -16.80 0.31 -11.57
CA SER A 69 -18.22 0.24 -11.95
C SER A 69 -18.38 0.46 -13.44
#